data_AF-A0A829DE97-F1
#
_entry.id   AF-A0A829DE97-F1
#
_cell.length_a   1.000
_cell.length_b   1.000
_cell.length_c   1.000
_cell.angle_alpha   90.00
_cell.angle_beta   90.00
_cell.angle_gamma   90.00
#
_symmetry.space_group_name_H-M   'P 1'
#
loop_
_entity.id
_entity.type
_entity.pdbx_description
1 polymer ?
#
loop_
_entity_poly.entity_id
_entity_poly.type
_entity_poly.pdbx_seq_one_letter_code
_entity_poly.pdbx_strand_id
1 'polypeptide(L)' 'MEAIDSLQKELTIFLIAHRLTTVRNCNKIIELQSGKIVRSGTYEELFILS' A
#
# COMPACT_ATOMS: atom_id res chain seq x y z
N MET A 1 4.25 4.54 10.78
CA MET A 1 4.11 3.14 11.20
C MET A 1 5.51 2.69 11.59
N GLU A 2 6.11 3.35 12.58
CA GLU A 2 7.57 3.54 12.63
C GLU A 2 8.36 2.24 12.72
N ALA A 3 7.84 1.25 13.46
CA ALA A 3 8.46 -0.07 13.58
C ALA A 3 8.43 -0.88 12.27
N ILE A 4 7.44 -0.67 11.39
CA ILE A 4 7.39 -1.32 10.07
C ILE A 4 8.23 -0.51 9.08
N ASP A 5 8.15 0.82 9.16
CA ASP A 5 8.91 1.73 8.28
C ASP A 5 10.43 1.52 8.44
N SER A 6 10.92 1.20 9.64
CA SER A 6 12.34 0.89 9.88
C SER A 6 12.79 -0.43 9.24
N LEU A 7 11.88 -1.41 9.11
CA LEU A 7 12.16 -2.75 8.55
C LEU A 7 12.10 -2.79 7.03
N GLN A 8 11.39 -1.84 6.39
CA GLN A 8 11.21 -1.79 4.93
C GLN A 8 12.53 -1.75 4.14
N LYS A 9 13.63 -1.31 4.75
CA LYS A 9 14.95 -1.26 4.10
C LYS A 9 15.65 -2.61 4.03
N GLU A 10 15.26 -3.56 4.87
CA GLU A 10 15.93 -4.86 4.99
C GLU A 10 15.04 -6.03 4.56
N LEU A 11 13.72 -5.84 4.53
CA LEU A 11 12.75 -6.89 4.30
C LEU A 11 11.71 -6.49 3.25
N THR A 12 11.31 -7.47 2.43
CA THR A 12 10.09 -7.36 1.63
C THR A 12 8.87 -7.52 2.54
N ILE A 13 8.04 -6.48 2.61
CA ILE A 13 6.85 -6.47 3.48
C ILE A 13 5.59 -6.56 2.64
N PHE A 14 4.78 -7.60 2.88
CA PHE A 14 3.46 -7.74 2.30
C PHE A 14 2.41 -7.38 3.36
N LEU A 15 1.67 -6.30 3.15
CA LEU A 15 0.70 -5.77 4.12
C LEU A 15 -0.73 -5.85 3.56
N ILE A 16 -1.63 -6.46 4.34
CA ILE A 16 -3.08 -6.41 4.08
C ILE A 16 -3.67 -5.38 5.03
N ALA A 17 -4.30 -4.34 4.49
CA ALA A 17 -4.86 -3.25 5.27
C ALA A 17 -6.21 -2.80 4.72
N HIS A 18 -7.10 -2.39 5.62
CA HIS A 18 -8.41 -1.80 5.30
C HIS A 18 -8.43 -0.28 5.48
N ARG A 19 -7.40 0.30 6.11
CA ARG A 19 -7.31 1.74 6.36
C ARG A 19 -6.35 2.36 5.37
N LEU A 20 -6.82 3.41 4.70
CA LEU A 20 -6.04 4.14 3.70
C LEU A 20 -4.76 4.77 4.28
N THR A 21 -4.81 5.21 5.54
CA THR A 21 -3.66 5.78 6.25
C THR A 21 -2.53 4.77 6.46
N THR A 22 -2.84 3.48 6.53
CA THR A 22 -1.88 2.41 6.76
C THR A 22 -1.04 2.12 5.52
N VAL A 23 -1.63 2.27 4.33
CA VAL A 23 -0.95 1.97 3.04
C VAL A 23 -0.19 3.17 2.46
N ARG A 24 -0.25 4.34 3.11
CA ARG A 24 0.34 5.59 2.60
C ARG A 24 1.82 5.49 2.27
N ASN A 25 2.58 4.75 3.06
CA ASN A 25 4.04 4.60 2.89
C ASN A 25 4.43 3.38 2.05
N CYS A 26 3.47 2.67 1.44
CA CYS A 26 3.77 1.50 0.63
C CYS A 26 4.32 1.91 -0.74
N ASN A 27 5.38 1.24 -1.20
CA ASN A 27 5.94 1.48 -2.53
C ASN A 27 5.00 1.07 -3.67
N LYS A 28 4.07 0.15 -3.40
CA LYS A 28 3.01 -0.28 -4.31
C LYS A 28 1.78 -0.69 -3.52
N ILE A 29 0.61 -0.24 -3.99
CA ILE A 29 -0.70 -0.57 -3.44
C ILE A 29 -1.46 -1.36 -4.49
N ILE A 30 -2.16 -2.40 -4.05
CA ILE A 30 -3.06 -3.20 -4.89
C ILE A 30 -4.43 -3.14 -4.21
N GLU A 31 -5.43 -2.66 -4.94
CA GLU A 31 -6.81 -2.75 -4.50
C GLU A 31 -7.45 -4.02 -5.05
N LEU A 32 -7.89 -4.86 -4.12
CA LEU A 32 -8.58 -6.11 -4.39
C LEU A 32 -10.07 -5.93 -4.15
N GLN A 33 -10.88 -6.22 -5.16
CA GLN A 33 -12.34 -6.22 -5.07
C GLN A 33 -12.88 -7.48 -5.75
N SER A 34 -13.69 -8.25 -5.02
CA SER A 34 -14.32 -9.49 -5.51
C SER A 34 -13.33 -10.46 -6.19
N GLY A 35 -12.15 -10.65 -5.59
CA GLY A 35 -11.11 -11.54 -6.09
C GLY A 35 -10.35 -11.03 -7.31
N LYS A 36 -10.54 -9.77 -7.72
CA LYS A 36 -9.84 -9.15 -8.84
C LYS A 36 -9.05 -7.92 -8.39
N ILE A 37 -7.93 -7.66 -9.06
CA ILE A 37 -7.18 -6.42 -8.91
C ILE A 37 -7.90 -5.34 -9.72
N VAL A 38 -8.41 -4.30 -9.05
CA VAL A 38 -9.15 -3.20 -9.69
C VAL A 38 -8.31 -1.94 -9.87
N ARG A 39 -7.30 -1.73 -9.01
CA ARG A 39 -6.31 -0.66 -9.14
C ARG A 39 -4.94 -1.12 -8.65
N SER A 40 -3.88 -0.56 -9.23
CA SER A 40 -2.51 -0.73 -8.73
C SER A 40 -1.65 0.49 -9.04
N GLY A 41 -0.86 0.94 -8.07
CA GLY A 41 -0.01 2.12 -8.21
C GLY A 41 0.58 2.56 -6.87
N THR A 42 1.21 3.72 -6.84
CA THR A 42 1.60 4.39 -5.60
C THR A 42 0.40 5.02 -4.90
N TYR A 43 0.57 5.49 -3.67
CA TYR A 43 -0.49 6.20 -2.97
C TYR A 43 -0.95 7.46 -3.73
N GLU A 44 0.00 8.20 -4.30
CA GLU A 44 -0.23 9.42 -5.05
C GLU A 44 -1.03 9.14 -6.33
N GLU A 45 -0.62 8.13 -7.09
CA GLU A 45 -1.27 7.71 -8.34
C GLU A 45 -2.73 7.29 -8.12
N LEU A 46 -3.02 6.63 -6.99
CA LEU A 46 -4.33 6.03 -6.75
C LEU A 46 -5.34 6.93 -6.03
N PHE A 47 -4.86 7.92 -5.26
CA PHE A 47 -5.74 8.68 -4.34
C PHE A 47 -5.55 10.20 -4.38
N ILE A 48 -4.52 10.72 -5.06
CA ILE A 48 -4.25 12.18 -5.13
C ILE A 48 -4.40 12.68 -6.57
N LEU A 49 -3.89 11.93 -7.54
CA LEU A 49 -3.90 12.29 -8.97
C LEU A 49 -5.13 11.76 -9.73
N SER A 50 -6.06 11.12 -9.01
CA SER A 50 -7.29 10.50 -9.51
C SER A 50 -8.48 11.47 -9.54
#